data_AF-A0A6A5HB04-F1
#
_entry.id   AF-A0A6A5HB04-F1
#
_cell.length_a   1.000
_cell.length_b   1.000
_cell.length_c   1.000
_cell.angle_alpha   90.00
_cell.angle_beta   90.00
_cell.angle_gamma   90.00
#
_symmetry.space_group_name_H-M   'P 1'
#
loop_
_entity.id
_entity.type
_entity.pdbx_description
1 polymer ?
#
loop_
_entity_poly.entity_id
_entity_poly.type
_entity_poly.pdbx_seq_one_letter_code
_entity_poly.pdbx_strand_id
1 'polypeptide(L)'
;MPFSFPKLPLVVQLEVLKLLELEEVFLLSLCSEKMKIVVQCLNMKPTNLMYLFWENQVVAVAKNEYEENDICHPIAHLEFVPAIPTDEMKPMKLGGNTISCRCIAKAVENKFSHSLHYLALEEINVLESLQRHIKDLFRFKPRVQLEFTSLRYINMSRIIDDVTDTTFDVEELDTEQLENYLTIHPGQDSLVLGTKLTGPLLKSDSKLCSIKGLGVHGTRDRGVVDPIEAHQNPRSQFSEIINNFGGEYIFFLHVVHNEKDWTQLIRRWKSKEAYQKLKHVALTTPRGVSLTFEHTMRQFDFVEWDGQRRPRTVKLDPKIVNLQLNSSEDIDCSEWMDIQQDGGGKWASIISSETDIRFLVWD
;
A
#
# COMPACT_ATOMS: atom_id res chain seq x y z
N MET A 1 25.48 4.31 40.11
CA MET A 1 25.52 5.59 39.34
C MET A 1 24.83 5.36 38.02
N PRO A 2 23.92 6.25 37.57
CA PRO A 2 23.41 6.15 36.21
C PRO A 2 24.55 6.40 35.22
N PHE A 3 24.72 5.45 34.31
CA PHE A 3 25.70 5.51 33.23
C PHE A 3 25.26 6.55 32.19
N SER A 4 26.15 7.47 31.81
CA SER A 4 25.81 8.56 30.89
C SER A 4 26.08 8.16 29.46
N PHE A 5 25.06 7.61 28.79
CA PHE A 5 25.13 7.20 27.39
C PHE A 5 25.71 8.27 26.43
N PRO A 6 25.31 9.56 26.52
CA PRO A 6 25.84 10.61 25.62
C PRO A 6 27.32 10.95 25.81
N LYS A 7 27.97 10.43 26.86
CA LYS A 7 29.41 10.63 27.14
C LYS A 7 30.30 9.53 26.56
N LEU A 8 29.71 8.46 26.03
CA LEU A 8 30.48 7.37 25.42
C LEU A 8 31.11 7.79 24.09
N PRO A 9 32.17 7.12 23.65
CA PRO A 9 32.66 7.27 22.28
C PRO A 9 31.53 7.01 21.27
N LEU A 10 31.51 7.77 20.17
CA LEU A 10 30.46 7.66 19.15
C LEU A 10 30.29 6.22 18.64
N VAL A 11 31.39 5.50 18.43
CA VAL A 11 31.37 4.09 18.00
C VAL A 11 30.57 3.22 18.98
N VAL A 12 30.79 3.38 20.29
CA VAL A 12 30.05 2.64 21.32
C VAL A 12 28.57 3.02 21.31
N GLN A 13 28.26 4.31 21.13
CA GLN A 13 26.87 4.75 21.02
C GLN A 13 26.17 4.10 19.82
N LEU A 14 26.83 4.08 18.66
CA LEU A 14 26.28 3.46 17.44
C LEU A 14 26.08 1.95 17.60
N GLU A 15 27.03 1.24 18.21
CA GLU A 15 26.88 -0.21 18.46
C GLU A 15 25.72 -0.51 19.41
N VAL A 16 25.49 0.32 20.44
CA VAL A 16 24.32 0.15 21.32
C VAL A 16 23.02 0.44 20.57
N LEU A 17 22.97 1.54 19.79
CA LEU A 17 21.76 1.91 19.05
C LEU A 17 21.36 0.87 17.99
N LYS A 18 22.31 0.13 17.42
CA LYS A 18 22.02 -0.99 16.49
C LYS A 18 21.33 -2.18 17.15
N LEU A 19 21.38 -2.28 18.49
CA LEU A 19 20.72 -3.34 19.25
C LEU A 19 19.30 -2.98 19.66
N LEU A 20 18.86 -1.74 19.40
CA LEU A 20 17.55 -1.24 19.77
C LEU A 20 16.55 -1.36 18.63
N GLU A 21 15.27 -1.45 18.97
CA GLU A 21 14.18 -1.36 18.01
C GLU A 21 14.05 0.07 17.47
N LEU A 22 13.42 0.23 16.30
CA LEU A 22 13.33 1.56 15.66
C LEU A 22 12.51 2.56 16.49
N GLU A 23 11.52 2.07 17.22
CA GLU A 23 10.74 2.87 18.17
C GLU A 23 11.63 3.42 19.29
N GLU A 24 12.50 2.59 19.86
CA GLU A 24 13.42 3.01 20.93
C GLU A 24 14.45 4.02 20.40
N VAL A 25 14.97 3.79 19.19
CA VAL A 25 15.85 4.72 18.48
C VAL A 25 15.16 6.06 18.24
N PHE A 26 13.88 6.04 17.85
CA PHE A 26 13.06 7.24 17.70
C PHE A 26 12.83 7.95 19.05
N LEU A 27 12.48 7.24 20.12
CA LEU A 27 12.31 7.86 21.44
C LEU A 27 13.61 8.51 21.94
N LEU A 28 14.77 7.90 21.66
CA LEU A 28 16.07 8.48 21.95
C LEU A 28 16.34 9.76 21.14
N SER A 29 15.91 9.83 19.87
CA SER A 29 16.09 11.06 19.07
C SER A 29 15.26 12.24 19.58
N LEU A 30 14.21 12.00 20.37
CA LEU A 30 13.41 13.06 21.02
C LEU A 30 14.07 13.63 22.29
N CYS A 31 15.06 12.94 22.86
CA CYS A 31 15.64 13.29 24.16
C CYS A 31 16.58 14.51 24.10
N SER A 32 17.31 14.71 22.99
CA SER A 32 18.17 15.89 22.78
C SER A 32 18.62 16.01 21.32
N GLU A 33 18.99 17.22 20.90
CA GLU A 33 19.56 17.46 19.56
C GLU A 33 20.85 16.65 19.33
N LYS A 34 21.69 16.51 20.37
CA LYS A 34 22.89 15.67 20.30
C LYS A 34 22.52 14.22 19.99
N MET A 35 21.47 13.69 20.62
CA MET A 35 21.03 12.32 20.40
C MET A 35 20.41 12.14 19.01
N LYS A 36 19.61 13.11 18.54
CA LYS A 36 19.09 13.13 17.16
C LYS A 36 20.22 13.00 16.14
N ILE A 37 21.31 13.76 16.29
CA ILE A 37 22.48 13.69 15.41
C ILE A 37 23.15 12.31 15.45
N VAL A 38 23.28 11.70 16.64
CA VAL A 38 23.87 10.36 16.78
C VAL A 38 22.98 9.30 16.12
N VAL A 39 21.66 9.38 16.28
CA VAL A 39 20.71 8.49 15.61
C VAL A 39 20.81 8.63 14.09
N GLN A 40 20.92 9.86 13.56
CA GLN A 40 21.13 10.09 12.12
C GLN A 40 22.44 9.47 11.60
N CYS A 41 23.44 9.25 12.46
CA CYS A 41 24.68 8.56 12.10
C CYS A 41 24.51 7.04 11.93
N LEU A 42 23.39 6.44 12.37
CA LEU A 42 23.06 5.04 12.05
C LEU A 42 22.86 4.82 10.55
N ASN A 43 22.56 5.89 9.80
CA ASN A 43 22.44 5.85 8.36
C ASN A 43 21.42 4.79 7.87
N MET A 44 20.31 4.68 8.60
CA MET A 44 19.23 3.74 8.33
C MET A 44 18.63 3.99 6.95
N LYS A 45 18.31 2.90 6.24
CA LYS A 45 17.85 2.93 4.85
C LYS A 45 16.53 2.16 4.68
N PRO A 46 15.44 2.63 5.29
CA PRO A 46 14.14 2.03 5.01
C PRO A 46 13.83 2.21 3.53
N THR A 47 13.20 1.20 2.94
CA THR A 47 12.76 1.23 1.54
C THR A 47 11.39 1.87 1.45
N ASN A 48 10.53 1.57 2.42
CA ASN A 48 9.22 2.20 2.59
C ASN A 48 9.08 2.79 3.99
N LEU A 49 8.44 3.96 4.05
CA LEU A 49 7.96 4.61 5.25
C LEU A 49 6.44 4.68 5.16
N MET A 50 5.74 4.10 6.12
CA MET A 50 4.28 4.00 6.10
C MET A 50 3.66 4.77 7.26
N TYR A 51 2.59 5.51 6.97
CA TYR A 51 1.73 6.15 7.95
C TYR A 51 0.37 5.46 7.96
N LEU A 52 0.06 4.79 9.07
CA LEU A 52 -1.21 4.11 9.31
C LEU A 52 -2.14 5.05 10.06
N PHE A 53 -3.28 5.39 9.45
CA PHE A 53 -4.30 6.28 10.00
C PHE A 53 -5.51 5.47 10.48
N TRP A 54 -5.66 5.40 11.80
CA TRP A 54 -6.77 4.75 12.49
C TRP A 54 -7.69 5.82 13.06
N GLU A 55 -8.83 5.45 13.66
CA GLU A 55 -9.86 6.42 14.11
C GLU A 55 -9.34 7.51 15.08
N ASN A 56 -8.42 7.14 15.98
CA ASN A 56 -7.90 8.01 17.03
C ASN A 56 -6.36 7.98 17.15
N GLN A 57 -5.66 7.39 16.18
CA GLN A 57 -4.21 7.25 16.27
C GLN A 57 -3.55 7.27 14.90
N VAL A 58 -2.31 7.74 14.89
CA VAL A 58 -1.40 7.69 13.74
C VAL A 58 -0.18 6.89 14.14
N VAL A 59 0.17 5.92 13.30
CA VAL A 59 1.32 5.07 13.51
C VAL A 59 2.28 5.21 12.33
N ALA A 60 3.55 5.45 12.62
CA ALA A 60 4.60 5.43 11.62
C ALA A 60 5.41 4.13 11.72
N VAL A 61 5.64 3.46 10.60
CA VAL A 61 6.46 2.25 10.51
C VAL A 61 7.41 2.32 9.32
N ALA A 62 8.54 1.61 9.41
CA ALA A 62 9.47 1.41 8.30
C ALA A 62 9.45 -0.04 7.82
N LYS A 63 9.69 -0.26 6.52
CA LYS A 63 9.99 -1.58 5.95
C LYS A 63 11.34 -1.56 5.25
N ASN A 64 12.02 -2.70 5.24
CA ASN A 64 13.26 -2.93 4.49
C ASN A 64 13.01 -3.97 3.39
N GLU A 65 13.56 -3.78 2.19
CA GLU A 65 13.40 -4.71 1.05
C GLU A 65 13.95 -6.13 1.29
N TYR A 66 14.88 -6.30 2.23
CA TYR A 66 15.63 -7.55 2.41
C TYR A 66 15.01 -8.51 3.44
N GLU A 67 13.87 -8.17 4.02
CA GLU A 67 13.22 -9.03 5.00
C GLU A 67 12.10 -9.83 4.32
N GLU A 68 12.36 -11.12 4.10
CA GLU A 68 11.46 -12.09 3.42
C GLU A 68 10.04 -12.15 4.02
N ASN A 69 9.84 -11.62 5.23
CA ASN A 69 8.59 -11.70 5.99
C ASN A 69 7.77 -10.40 6.04
N ASP A 70 8.09 -9.38 5.21
CA ASP A 70 7.33 -8.12 5.17
C ASP A 70 7.17 -7.46 6.57
N ILE A 71 8.22 -7.55 7.38
CA ILE A 71 8.20 -7.10 8.77
C ILE A 71 8.16 -5.57 8.78
N CYS A 72 7.07 -5.01 9.28
CA CYS A 72 6.98 -3.59 9.62
C CYS A 72 7.73 -3.35 10.93
N HIS A 73 8.64 -2.38 10.92
CA HIS A 73 9.35 -1.89 12.10
C HIS A 73 8.66 -0.65 12.66
N PRO A 74 8.03 -0.74 13.83
CA PRO A 74 7.48 0.39 14.60
C PRO A 74 8.46 1.57 14.71
N ILE A 75 8.05 2.78 14.36
CA ILE A 75 8.84 4.00 14.60
C ILE A 75 8.17 4.87 15.67
N ALA A 76 6.89 5.18 15.48
CA ALA A 76 6.17 6.08 16.37
C ALA A 76 4.70 5.71 16.45
N HIS A 77 4.14 5.78 17.66
CA HIS A 77 2.71 5.63 17.92
C HIS A 77 2.18 6.89 18.59
N LEU A 78 1.33 7.62 17.87
CA LEU A 78 0.70 8.83 18.35
C LEU A 78 -0.80 8.57 18.54
N GLU A 79 -1.32 8.86 19.73
CA GLU A 79 -2.71 8.62 20.08
C GLU A 79 -3.38 9.94 20.47
N PHE A 80 -4.46 10.30 19.78
CA PHE A 80 -5.29 11.42 20.20
C PHE A 80 -6.18 10.98 21.37
N VAL A 81 -6.17 11.78 22.44
CA VAL A 81 -7.06 11.61 23.60
C VAL A 81 -7.87 12.87 23.92
N PRO A 82 -9.09 12.72 24.44
CA PRO A 82 -9.97 13.86 24.71
C PRO A 82 -9.44 14.77 25.84
N ALA A 83 -8.69 14.21 26.78
CA ALA A 83 -8.12 14.95 27.90
C ALA A 83 -6.82 14.28 28.40
N ILE A 84 -5.91 15.10 28.90
CA ILE A 84 -4.69 14.69 29.60
C ILE A 84 -4.62 15.50 30.90
N PRO A 85 -4.44 14.86 32.07
CA PRO A 85 -4.22 15.59 33.32
C PRO A 85 -3.03 16.54 33.23
N THR A 86 -3.19 17.77 33.70
CA THR A 86 -2.18 18.84 33.54
C THR A 86 -0.81 18.47 34.14
N ASP A 87 -0.80 17.68 35.21
CA ASP A 87 0.41 17.20 35.88
C ASP A 87 1.17 16.11 35.10
N GLU A 88 0.44 15.34 34.29
CA GLU A 88 0.98 14.29 33.43
C GLU A 88 1.44 14.82 32.06
N MET A 89 0.97 15.99 31.64
CA MET A 89 1.36 16.63 30.40
C MET A 89 2.81 17.11 30.47
N LYS A 90 3.64 16.71 29.50
CA LYS A 90 5.04 17.11 29.39
C LYS A 90 5.33 17.75 28.03
N PRO A 91 6.11 18.84 27.98
CA PRO A 91 6.61 19.36 26.72
C PRO A 91 7.63 18.38 26.13
N MET A 92 7.50 18.07 24.84
CA MET A 92 8.41 17.20 24.11
C MET A 92 8.81 17.85 22.79
N LYS A 93 10.09 17.74 22.42
CA LYS A 93 10.56 18.24 21.13
C LYS A 93 10.31 17.20 20.03
N LEU A 94 9.51 17.55 19.03
CA LEU A 94 9.23 16.73 17.85
C LEU A 94 9.36 17.62 16.61
N GLY A 95 10.17 17.19 15.63
CA GLY A 95 10.33 17.92 14.38
C GLY A 95 10.67 19.41 14.53
N GLY A 96 11.48 19.78 15.53
CA GLY A 96 11.85 21.18 15.81
C GLY A 96 10.80 21.98 16.58
N ASN A 97 9.58 21.46 16.74
CA ASN A 97 8.51 22.05 17.52
C ASN A 97 8.46 21.47 18.93
N THR A 98 7.85 22.20 19.86
CA THR A 98 7.48 21.67 21.18
C THR A 98 6.01 21.28 21.15
N ILE A 99 5.71 20.02 21.40
CA ILE A 99 4.33 19.51 21.53
C ILE A 99 4.04 19.17 22.99
N SER A 100 2.77 19.26 23.38
CA SER A 100 2.35 18.91 24.74
C SER A 100 1.79 17.49 24.73
N CYS A 101 2.52 16.55 25.31
CA CYS A 101 2.14 15.14 25.23
C CYS A 101 2.36 14.39 26.55
N ARG A 102 1.77 13.20 26.64
CA ARG A 102 2.02 12.23 27.70
C ARG A 102 2.51 10.94 27.08
N CYS A 103 3.68 10.47 27.49
CA CYS A 103 4.20 9.17 27.08
C CYS A 103 3.61 8.07 27.97
N ILE A 104 3.01 7.05 27.36
CA ILE A 104 2.40 5.91 28.05
C ILE A 104 3.11 4.64 27.60
N ALA A 105 3.64 3.87 28.55
CA ALA A 105 4.10 2.52 28.28
C ALA A 105 2.91 1.61 27.98
N LYS A 106 3.02 0.81 26.93
CA LYS A 106 2.01 -0.17 26.52
C LYS A 106 2.37 -1.55 27.08
N ALA A 107 1.38 -2.44 27.15
CA ALA A 107 1.60 -3.82 27.57
C ALA A 107 2.56 -4.54 26.60
N VAL A 108 3.35 -5.49 27.12
CA VAL A 108 4.41 -6.23 26.39
C VAL A 108 3.89 -6.96 25.14
N GLU A 109 2.60 -7.27 25.09
CA GLU A 109 1.96 -7.95 23.94
C GLU A 109 1.71 -7.01 22.74
N ASN A 110 1.86 -5.69 22.91
CA ASN A 110 1.68 -4.75 21.81
C ASN A 110 2.93 -4.66 20.95
N LYS A 111 2.73 -4.42 19.65
CA LYS A 111 3.83 -4.12 18.72
C LYS A 111 4.59 -2.83 19.05
N PHE A 112 4.03 -1.97 19.90
CA PHE A 112 4.63 -0.72 20.35
C PHE A 112 4.85 -0.82 21.85
N SER A 113 6.05 -0.45 22.28
CA SER A 113 6.39 -0.33 23.69
C SER A 113 5.80 0.93 24.32
N HIS A 114 5.62 2.01 23.54
CA HIS A 114 5.13 3.29 24.03
C HIS A 114 4.16 3.97 23.06
N SER A 115 3.27 4.81 23.58
CA SER A 115 2.50 5.77 22.78
C SER A 115 2.67 7.20 23.31
N LEU A 116 2.63 8.16 22.40
CA LEU A 116 2.58 9.59 22.74
C LEU A 116 1.14 10.07 22.62
N HIS A 117 0.53 10.37 23.76
CA HIS A 117 -0.82 10.89 23.84
C HIS A 117 -0.79 12.41 23.66
N TYR A 118 -1.64 12.95 22.77
CA TYR A 118 -1.79 14.37 22.52
C TYR A 118 -3.26 14.78 22.45
N LEU A 119 -3.55 16.08 22.60
CA LEU A 119 -4.92 16.62 22.53
C LEU A 119 -5.35 16.86 21.06
N ALA A 120 -6.64 16.68 20.74
CA ALA A 120 -7.17 16.82 19.37
C ALA A 120 -6.81 18.15 18.71
N LEU A 121 -6.81 19.22 19.50
CA LEU A 121 -6.52 20.58 19.03
C LEU A 121 -5.10 20.72 18.47
N GLU A 122 -4.18 19.82 18.85
CA GLU A 122 -2.79 19.80 18.38
C GLU A 122 -2.57 18.86 17.19
N GLU A 123 -3.59 18.17 16.68
CA GLU A 123 -3.46 17.07 15.71
C GLU A 123 -2.67 17.44 14.45
N ILE A 124 -2.97 18.60 13.85
CA ILE A 124 -2.24 19.10 12.67
C ILE A 124 -0.76 19.34 13.02
N ASN A 125 -0.50 20.06 14.10
CA ASN A 125 0.86 20.41 14.52
C ASN A 125 1.69 19.16 14.86
N VAL A 126 1.06 18.17 15.50
CA VAL A 126 1.69 16.90 15.87
C VAL A 126 2.04 16.10 14.62
N LEU A 127 1.12 15.99 13.65
CA LEU A 127 1.37 15.25 12.41
C LEU A 127 2.47 15.90 11.55
N GLU A 128 2.44 17.22 11.40
CA GLU A 128 3.51 17.98 10.70
C GLU A 128 4.87 17.79 11.39
N SER A 129 4.88 17.83 12.71
CA SER A 129 6.09 17.65 13.52
C SER A 129 6.62 16.22 13.40
N LEU A 130 5.74 15.22 13.39
CA LEU A 130 6.09 13.82 13.22
C LEU A 130 6.78 13.60 11.87
N GLN A 131 6.15 14.02 10.78
CA GLN A 131 6.71 13.88 9.45
C GLN A 131 8.05 14.58 9.33
N ARG A 132 8.16 15.83 9.80
CA ARG A 132 9.44 16.55 9.76
C ARG A 132 10.52 15.81 10.53
N HIS A 133 10.20 15.28 11.71
CA HIS A 133 11.15 14.51 12.50
C HIS A 133 11.62 13.26 11.78
N ILE A 134 10.69 12.50 11.20
CA ILE A 134 10.99 11.26 10.47
C ILE A 134 11.81 11.54 9.21
N LYS A 135 11.45 12.57 8.44
CA LYS A 135 12.15 13.00 7.22
C LYS A 135 13.59 13.43 7.51
N ASP A 136 13.82 14.05 8.68
CA ASP A 136 15.16 14.40 9.15
C ASP A 136 15.94 13.17 9.66
N LEU A 137 15.26 12.15 10.20
CA LEU A 137 15.88 10.98 10.80
C LEU A 137 16.51 10.08 9.73
N PHE A 138 15.80 9.90 8.62
CA PHE A 138 16.23 9.08 7.49
C PHE A 138 16.91 9.95 6.43
N ARG A 139 18.20 9.68 6.16
CA ARG A 139 18.96 10.44 5.15
C ARG A 139 18.61 10.08 3.70
N PHE A 140 17.99 8.92 3.51
CA PHE A 140 17.55 8.45 2.21
C PHE A 140 16.10 8.87 1.96
N LYS A 141 15.69 8.90 0.69
CA LYS A 141 14.30 9.14 0.32
C LYS A 141 13.59 7.77 0.18
N PRO A 142 12.95 7.25 1.23
CA PRO A 142 12.11 6.07 1.10
C PRO A 142 10.88 6.38 0.24
N ARG A 143 10.20 5.34 -0.24
CA ARG A 143 8.81 5.49 -0.71
C ARG A 143 7.93 5.82 0.48
N VAL A 144 6.98 6.73 0.30
CA VAL A 144 6.07 7.15 1.36
C VAL A 144 4.69 6.58 1.07
N GLN A 145 4.20 5.79 2.01
CA GLN A 145 2.91 5.12 1.92
C GLN A 145 1.94 5.65 2.97
N LEU A 146 0.68 5.80 2.59
CA LEU A 146 -0.43 6.02 3.52
C LEU A 146 -1.35 4.80 3.58
N GLU A 147 -1.85 4.47 4.75
CA GLU A 147 -2.89 3.45 4.93
C GLU A 147 -4.02 4.03 5.77
N PHE A 148 -5.24 4.01 5.23
CA PHE A 148 -6.43 4.53 5.90
C PHE A 148 -7.32 3.38 6.37
N THR A 149 -7.43 3.22 7.67
CA THR A 149 -8.50 2.45 8.33
C THR A 149 -9.63 3.38 8.82
N SER A 150 -9.41 4.70 8.79
CA SER A 150 -10.42 5.73 9.02
C SER A 150 -10.29 6.87 8.02
N LEU A 151 -11.43 7.36 7.52
CA LEU A 151 -11.49 8.50 6.59
C LEU A 151 -11.29 9.86 7.28
N ARG A 152 -11.26 9.92 8.61
CA ARG A 152 -11.02 11.15 9.38
C ARG A 152 -9.77 11.90 8.92
N TYR A 153 -8.72 11.17 8.57
CA TYR A 153 -7.42 11.72 8.21
C TYR A 153 -7.24 11.98 6.71
N ILE A 154 -8.23 11.68 5.87
CA ILE A 154 -8.06 11.74 4.41
C ILE A 154 -7.65 13.14 3.93
N ASN A 155 -8.22 14.20 4.53
CA ASN A 155 -7.88 15.59 4.19
C ASN A 155 -6.59 16.06 4.85
N MET A 156 -6.28 15.55 6.05
CA MET A 156 -5.02 15.82 6.76
C MET A 156 -3.81 15.16 6.11
N SER A 157 -4.04 14.14 5.28
CA SER A 157 -2.99 13.47 4.51
C SER A 157 -2.14 14.42 3.67
N ARG A 158 -2.65 15.60 3.30
CA ARG A 158 -1.90 16.68 2.61
C ARG A 158 -0.65 17.15 3.37
N ILE A 159 -0.60 16.88 4.67
CA ILE A 159 0.55 17.19 5.51
C ILE A 159 1.71 16.31 5.05
N ILE A 160 1.45 15.02 4.79
CA ILE A 160 2.45 14.03 4.37
C ILE A 160 2.88 14.28 2.93
N ASP A 161 4.15 14.66 2.75
CA ASP A 161 4.77 14.91 1.46
C ASP A 161 5.18 13.60 0.76
N ASP A 162 5.43 13.72 -0.54
CA ASP A 162 6.13 12.70 -1.35
C ASP A 162 5.43 11.33 -1.33
N VAL A 163 4.12 11.31 -1.10
CA VAL A 163 3.28 10.10 -1.09
C VAL A 163 3.31 9.45 -2.46
N THR A 164 3.81 8.22 -2.49
CA THR A 164 3.88 7.38 -3.69
C THR A 164 2.79 6.34 -3.71
N ASP A 165 2.26 5.93 -2.55
CA ASP A 165 1.39 4.77 -2.45
C ASP A 165 0.32 4.92 -1.38
N THR A 166 -0.88 4.36 -1.63
CA THR A 166 -1.99 4.45 -0.67
C THR A 166 -2.82 3.19 -0.61
N THR A 167 -3.20 2.78 0.60
CA THR A 167 -4.18 1.73 0.84
C THR A 167 -5.41 2.32 1.55
N PHE A 168 -6.60 2.03 1.05
CA PHE A 168 -7.86 2.32 1.73
C PHE A 168 -8.48 1.02 2.24
N ASP A 169 -8.48 0.82 3.54
CA ASP A 169 -9.07 -0.34 4.23
C ASP A 169 -10.19 0.13 5.17
N VAL A 170 -11.18 0.78 4.55
CA VAL A 170 -12.41 1.28 5.18
C VAL A 170 -13.62 0.59 4.57
N GLU A 171 -14.76 0.62 5.25
CA GLU A 171 -15.96 -0.07 4.77
C GLU A 171 -16.47 0.48 3.43
N GLU A 172 -16.71 1.78 3.37
CA GLU A 172 -17.14 2.48 2.17
C GLU A 172 -16.31 3.74 1.93
N LEU A 173 -16.12 4.09 0.66
CA LEU A 173 -15.44 5.30 0.22
C LEU A 173 -16.19 5.91 -0.96
N ASP A 174 -16.60 7.17 -0.82
CA ASP A 174 -17.23 7.90 -1.91
C ASP A 174 -16.22 8.18 -3.04
N THR A 175 -16.67 8.02 -4.29
CA THR A 175 -15.80 8.15 -5.47
C THR A 175 -15.31 9.58 -5.67
N GLU A 176 -16.13 10.60 -5.39
CA GLU A 176 -15.67 12.00 -5.47
C GLU A 176 -14.65 12.29 -4.38
N GLN A 177 -14.83 11.71 -3.18
CA GLN A 177 -13.86 11.81 -2.11
C GLN A 177 -12.50 11.19 -2.48
N LEU A 178 -12.51 10.00 -3.11
CA LEU A 178 -11.31 9.35 -3.64
C LEU A 178 -10.64 10.20 -4.74
N GLU A 179 -11.41 10.74 -5.68
CA GLU A 179 -10.90 11.59 -6.76
C GLU A 179 -10.31 12.93 -6.25
N ASN A 180 -10.89 13.48 -5.19
CA ASN A 180 -10.34 14.63 -4.48
C ASN A 180 -9.02 14.27 -3.77
N TYR A 181 -8.96 13.11 -3.12
CA TYR A 181 -7.73 12.61 -2.51
C TYR A 181 -6.60 12.45 -3.53
N LEU A 182 -6.88 11.85 -4.69
CA LEU A 182 -5.90 11.72 -5.79
C LEU A 182 -5.46 13.07 -6.39
N THR A 183 -6.23 14.14 -6.15
CA THR A 183 -5.83 15.50 -6.50
C THR A 183 -4.84 16.09 -5.50
N ILE A 184 -4.95 15.71 -4.22
CA ILE A 184 -4.01 16.10 -3.17
C ILE A 184 -2.65 15.43 -3.41
N HIS A 185 -2.66 14.17 -3.86
CA HIS A 185 -1.45 13.36 -4.10
C HIS A 185 -1.32 12.96 -5.59
N PRO A 186 -1.01 13.90 -6.49
CA PRO A 186 -0.95 13.63 -7.93
C PRO A 186 0.26 12.75 -8.34
N GLY A 187 1.26 12.60 -7.45
CA GLY A 187 2.48 11.82 -7.69
C GLY A 187 2.37 10.34 -7.33
N GLN A 188 1.19 9.85 -6.99
CA GLN A 188 0.98 8.49 -6.54
C GLN A 188 1.17 7.47 -7.68
N ASP A 189 1.99 6.46 -7.42
CA ASP A 189 2.29 5.36 -8.35
C ASP A 189 1.29 4.20 -8.21
N SER A 190 0.89 3.87 -6.98
CA SER A 190 -0.03 2.76 -6.75
C SER A 190 -1.09 3.00 -5.69
N LEU A 191 -2.25 2.37 -5.85
CA LEU A 191 -3.36 2.44 -4.91
C LEU A 191 -3.97 1.06 -4.68
N VAL A 192 -4.30 0.74 -3.43
CA VAL A 192 -5.04 -0.48 -3.07
C VAL A 192 -6.39 -0.12 -2.45
N LEU A 193 -7.47 -0.65 -3.01
CA LEU A 193 -8.84 -0.51 -2.52
C LEU A 193 -9.26 -1.78 -1.79
N GLY A 194 -9.22 -1.76 -0.46
CA GLY A 194 -9.91 -2.70 0.42
C GLY A 194 -11.32 -2.25 0.80
N THR A 195 -11.93 -1.38 -0.02
CA THR A 195 -13.14 -0.64 0.31
C THR A 195 -14.19 -0.72 -0.79
N LYS A 196 -15.47 -0.61 -0.41
CA LYS A 196 -16.58 -0.48 -1.35
C LYS A 196 -16.71 0.96 -1.83
N LEU A 197 -16.64 1.16 -3.15
CA LEU A 197 -16.83 2.49 -3.73
C LEU A 197 -18.32 2.86 -3.81
N THR A 198 -18.67 4.01 -3.27
CA THR A 198 -20.00 4.61 -3.38
C THR A 198 -19.95 5.90 -4.21
N GLY A 199 -21.10 6.51 -4.49
CA GLY A 199 -21.17 7.72 -5.31
C GLY A 199 -21.12 7.48 -6.83
N PRO A 200 -20.69 8.49 -7.62
CA PRO A 200 -20.69 8.42 -9.09
C PRO A 200 -19.79 7.33 -9.65
N LEU A 201 -20.16 6.79 -10.82
CA LEU A 201 -19.33 5.84 -11.57
C LEU A 201 -18.05 6.52 -12.09
N LEU A 202 -16.97 5.76 -12.07
CA LEU A 202 -15.69 6.06 -12.70
C LEU A 202 -15.89 6.17 -14.21
N LYS A 203 -15.16 7.12 -14.77
CA LYS A 203 -15.09 7.41 -16.19
C LYS A 203 -13.65 7.25 -16.64
N SER A 204 -13.42 7.25 -17.95
CA SER A 204 -12.07 7.17 -18.51
C SER A 204 -11.16 8.33 -18.09
N ASP A 205 -11.72 9.48 -17.71
CA ASP A 205 -10.99 10.65 -17.21
C ASP A 205 -10.88 10.71 -15.68
N SER A 206 -11.41 9.72 -14.95
CA SER A 206 -11.18 9.57 -13.51
C SER A 206 -9.69 9.36 -13.22
N LYS A 207 -9.14 10.03 -12.20
CA LYS A 207 -7.72 9.94 -11.85
C LYS A 207 -7.35 8.53 -11.42
N LEU A 208 -8.25 7.82 -10.74
CA LEU A 208 -8.02 6.42 -10.36
C LEU A 208 -7.70 5.54 -11.57
N CYS A 209 -8.36 5.78 -12.70
CA CYS A 209 -8.16 5.00 -13.93
C CYS A 209 -6.81 5.27 -14.61
N SER A 210 -6.11 6.34 -14.23
CA SER A 210 -4.81 6.71 -14.79
C SER A 210 -3.61 6.30 -13.91
N ILE A 211 -3.86 5.75 -12.72
CA ILE A 211 -2.78 5.32 -11.82
C ILE A 211 -1.99 4.16 -12.42
N LYS A 212 -0.68 4.06 -12.15
CA LYS A 212 0.15 3.01 -12.77
C LYS A 212 -0.24 1.63 -12.25
N GLY A 213 -0.44 1.48 -10.94
CA GLY A 213 -0.79 0.22 -10.31
C GLY A 213 -2.03 0.30 -9.43
N LEU A 214 -3.00 -0.58 -9.67
CA LEU A 214 -4.25 -0.63 -8.91
C LEU A 214 -4.49 -2.03 -8.35
N GLY A 215 -4.56 -2.13 -7.02
CA GLY A 215 -5.06 -3.30 -6.32
C GLY A 215 -6.51 -3.08 -5.89
N VAL A 216 -7.36 -4.08 -6.03
CA VAL A 216 -8.76 -4.07 -5.58
C VAL A 216 -9.03 -5.36 -4.85
N HIS A 217 -9.35 -5.29 -3.58
CA HIS A 217 -9.80 -6.44 -2.82
C HIS A 217 -11.32 -6.52 -2.88
N GLY A 218 -11.85 -7.73 -2.98
CA GLY A 218 -13.24 -7.99 -2.70
C GLY A 218 -13.59 -7.67 -1.24
N THR A 219 -14.89 -7.69 -0.95
CA THR A 219 -15.41 -7.39 0.39
C THR A 219 -14.77 -8.32 1.43
N ARG A 220 -14.33 -7.73 2.56
CA ARG A 220 -13.71 -8.42 3.70
C ARG A 220 -14.52 -9.67 4.09
N ASP A 221 -13.98 -10.84 3.81
CA ASP A 221 -14.41 -12.08 4.46
C ASP A 221 -13.84 -12.06 5.89
N ARG A 222 -14.52 -11.36 6.83
CA ARG A 222 -14.16 -11.37 8.25
C ARG A 222 -14.60 -12.67 8.91
N GLY A 223 -14.16 -13.82 8.39
CA GLY A 223 -14.13 -15.09 9.12
C GLY A 223 -15.42 -15.61 9.76
N VAL A 224 -16.59 -15.04 9.43
CA VAL A 224 -17.89 -15.56 9.84
C VAL A 224 -18.61 -15.98 8.57
N VAL A 225 -18.58 -17.29 8.36
CA VAL A 225 -19.37 -18.00 7.36
C VAL A 225 -20.84 -17.65 7.60
N ASP A 226 -21.41 -16.83 6.72
CA ASP A 226 -22.84 -16.92 6.41
C ASP A 226 -23.01 -16.99 4.89
N PRO A 227 -23.30 -18.17 4.31
CA PRO A 227 -23.27 -18.38 2.85
C PRO A 227 -24.44 -17.72 2.09
N ILE A 228 -25.35 -17.00 2.76
CA ILE A 228 -26.67 -16.66 2.18
C ILE A 228 -26.98 -15.15 2.22
N GLU A 229 -26.18 -14.32 2.90
CA GLU A 229 -26.29 -12.85 2.80
C GLU A 229 -24.93 -12.24 2.46
N ALA A 230 -24.28 -12.77 1.41
CA ALA A 230 -23.25 -12.03 0.70
C ALA A 230 -23.89 -10.72 0.23
N HIS A 231 -23.65 -9.66 0.99
CA HIS A 231 -24.07 -8.30 0.72
C HIS A 231 -23.59 -7.99 -0.69
N GLN A 232 -24.52 -8.12 -1.64
CA GLN A 232 -24.27 -7.90 -3.05
C GLN A 232 -23.61 -6.54 -3.14
N ASN A 233 -22.40 -6.52 -3.71
CA ASN A 233 -21.82 -5.27 -4.14
C ASN A 233 -22.77 -4.70 -5.20
N PRO A 234 -23.54 -3.61 -4.96
CA PRO A 234 -24.43 -3.08 -5.98
C PRO A 234 -23.64 -2.44 -7.13
N ARG A 235 -22.32 -2.31 -6.98
CA ARG A 235 -21.38 -1.78 -7.97
C ARG A 235 -20.33 -2.85 -8.30
N SER A 236 -20.34 -3.37 -9.52
CA SER A 236 -19.28 -4.27 -9.99
C SER A 236 -18.00 -3.47 -10.23
N GLN A 237 -17.22 -3.25 -9.16
CA GLN A 237 -15.93 -2.55 -9.22
C GLN A 237 -15.02 -3.15 -10.30
N PHE A 238 -15.10 -4.46 -10.52
CA PHE A 238 -14.42 -5.13 -11.63
C PHE A 238 -14.82 -4.53 -12.98
N SER A 239 -16.11 -4.62 -13.36
CA SER A 239 -16.60 -4.17 -14.67
C SER A 239 -16.25 -2.70 -14.93
N GLU A 240 -16.42 -1.87 -13.92
CA GLU A 240 -16.19 -0.44 -14.02
C GLU A 240 -14.72 -0.09 -14.18
N ILE A 241 -13.83 -0.74 -13.43
CA ILE A 241 -12.39 -0.53 -13.53
C ILE A 241 -11.88 -1.06 -14.87
N ILE A 242 -12.27 -2.28 -15.26
CA ILE A 242 -11.90 -2.85 -16.56
C ILE A 242 -12.30 -1.87 -17.67
N ASN A 243 -13.53 -1.37 -17.70
CA ASN A 243 -13.96 -0.52 -18.80
C ASN A 243 -13.17 0.79 -18.97
N ASN A 244 -12.59 1.33 -17.90
CA ASN A 244 -12.00 2.67 -17.89
C ASN A 244 -10.48 2.71 -17.65
N PHE A 245 -9.87 1.66 -17.09
CA PHE A 245 -8.47 1.70 -16.64
C PHE A 245 -7.47 1.82 -17.81
N GLY A 246 -6.49 2.70 -17.62
CA GLY A 246 -5.43 3.01 -18.59
C GLY A 246 -4.01 2.91 -18.02
N GLY A 247 -3.83 2.35 -16.83
CA GLY A 247 -2.53 2.13 -16.20
C GLY A 247 -1.78 0.89 -16.67
N GLU A 248 -0.80 0.45 -15.88
CA GLU A 248 0.13 -0.63 -16.21
C GLU A 248 -0.24 -1.96 -15.52
N TYR A 249 -0.69 -1.90 -14.28
CA TYR A 249 -0.90 -3.08 -13.43
C TYR A 249 -2.26 -3.03 -12.76
N ILE A 250 -3.03 -4.12 -12.86
CA ILE A 250 -4.30 -4.28 -12.14
C ILE A 250 -4.32 -5.62 -11.43
N PHE A 251 -4.65 -5.62 -10.14
CA PHE A 251 -4.81 -6.84 -9.36
C PHE A 251 -6.16 -6.84 -8.66
N PHE A 252 -6.98 -7.81 -8.98
CA PHE A 252 -8.25 -8.07 -8.33
C PHE A 252 -8.09 -9.25 -7.38
N LEU A 253 -8.20 -9.03 -6.07
CA LEU A 253 -8.02 -10.06 -5.08
C LEU A 253 -9.36 -10.43 -4.45
N HIS A 254 -9.80 -11.67 -4.64
CA HIS A 254 -11.10 -12.15 -4.14
C HIS A 254 -12.29 -11.36 -4.67
N VAL A 255 -12.25 -10.94 -5.94
CA VAL A 255 -13.28 -10.11 -6.57
C VAL A 255 -14.18 -10.98 -7.45
N VAL A 256 -15.49 -10.72 -7.37
CA VAL A 256 -16.45 -11.32 -8.31
C VAL A 256 -16.26 -10.69 -9.67
N HIS A 257 -16.08 -11.52 -10.69
CA HIS A 257 -15.83 -11.09 -12.06
C HIS A 257 -16.98 -11.49 -12.98
N ASN A 258 -16.94 -10.97 -14.20
CA ASN A 258 -17.83 -11.32 -15.28
C ASN A 258 -16.99 -11.74 -16.49
N GLU A 259 -17.28 -12.91 -17.03
CA GLU A 259 -16.60 -13.47 -18.20
C GLU A 259 -16.65 -12.52 -19.41
N LYS A 260 -17.75 -11.78 -19.58
CA LYS A 260 -17.90 -10.80 -20.67
C LYS A 260 -16.91 -9.66 -20.59
N ASP A 261 -16.60 -9.20 -19.38
CA ASP A 261 -15.67 -8.08 -19.17
C ASP A 261 -14.23 -8.51 -19.49
N TRP A 262 -13.86 -9.75 -19.16
CA TRP A 262 -12.58 -10.33 -19.60
C TRP A 262 -12.49 -10.48 -21.11
N THR A 263 -13.55 -11.00 -21.73
CA THR A 263 -13.64 -11.07 -23.20
C THR A 263 -13.43 -9.67 -23.81
N GLN A 264 -14.04 -8.64 -23.23
CA GLN A 264 -13.85 -7.26 -23.70
C GLN A 264 -12.43 -6.75 -23.46
N LEU A 265 -11.82 -7.04 -22.31
CA LEU A 265 -10.43 -6.67 -22.03
C LEU A 265 -9.49 -7.22 -23.09
N ILE A 266 -9.54 -8.53 -23.33
CA ILE A 266 -8.66 -9.20 -24.30
C ILE A 266 -8.93 -8.67 -25.71
N ARG A 267 -10.19 -8.49 -26.09
CA ARG A 267 -10.58 -7.95 -27.40
C ARG A 267 -10.04 -6.54 -27.62
N ARG A 268 -10.24 -5.63 -26.67
CA ARG A 268 -9.81 -4.22 -26.77
C ARG A 268 -8.30 -4.07 -26.72
N TRP A 269 -7.60 -4.91 -25.95
CA TRP A 269 -6.14 -4.95 -25.96
C TRP A 269 -5.61 -5.48 -27.30
N LYS A 270 -6.19 -6.58 -27.80
CA LYS A 270 -5.80 -7.23 -29.06
C LYS A 270 -6.02 -6.31 -30.28
N SER A 271 -7.14 -5.60 -30.33
CA SER A 271 -7.44 -4.63 -31.40
C SER A 271 -6.69 -3.30 -31.26
N LYS A 272 -5.88 -3.14 -30.20
CA LYS A 272 -5.17 -1.89 -29.84
C LYS A 272 -6.09 -0.71 -29.53
N GLU A 273 -7.35 -0.97 -29.20
CA GLU A 273 -8.32 0.06 -28.82
C GLU A 273 -8.05 0.63 -27.42
N ALA A 274 -7.61 -0.21 -26.47
CA ALA A 274 -7.35 0.18 -25.08
C ALA A 274 -6.13 -0.54 -24.49
N TYR A 275 -5.76 -0.21 -23.25
CA TYR A 275 -4.73 -0.92 -22.46
C TYR A 275 -3.31 -0.91 -23.06
N GLN A 276 -2.92 0.16 -23.76
CA GLN A 276 -1.61 0.23 -24.43
C GLN A 276 -0.41 0.21 -23.47
N LYS A 277 -0.62 0.65 -22.22
CA LYS A 277 0.37 0.63 -21.15
C LYS A 277 0.34 -0.64 -20.30
N LEU A 278 -0.67 -1.49 -20.51
CA LEU A 278 -0.90 -2.63 -19.64
C LEU A 278 0.26 -3.61 -19.72
N LYS A 279 0.69 -4.07 -18.54
CA LYS A 279 1.75 -5.05 -18.34
C LYS A 279 1.24 -6.30 -17.67
N HIS A 280 0.35 -6.18 -16.70
CA HIS A 280 -0.21 -7.35 -16.01
C HIS A 280 -1.60 -7.08 -15.44
N VAL A 281 -2.49 -8.05 -15.61
CA VAL A 281 -3.77 -8.15 -14.91
C VAL A 281 -3.81 -9.50 -14.23
N ALA A 282 -4.12 -9.52 -12.94
CA ALA A 282 -4.39 -10.75 -12.21
C ALA A 282 -5.72 -10.65 -11.49
N LEU A 283 -6.41 -11.79 -11.38
CA LEU A 283 -7.66 -11.90 -10.64
C LEU A 283 -7.71 -13.21 -9.88
N THR A 284 -7.94 -13.13 -8.58
CA THR A 284 -8.33 -14.28 -7.77
C THR A 284 -9.81 -14.21 -7.39
N THR A 285 -10.49 -15.35 -7.37
CA THR A 285 -11.90 -15.41 -6.97
C THR A 285 -12.06 -15.47 -5.44
N PRO A 286 -13.27 -15.12 -4.92
CA PRO A 286 -13.62 -15.44 -3.54
C PRO A 286 -13.56 -16.94 -3.28
N ARG A 287 -13.38 -17.33 -2.01
CA ARG A 287 -13.37 -18.75 -1.61
C ARG A 287 -14.68 -19.44 -2.00
N GLY A 288 -14.58 -20.64 -2.53
CA GLY A 288 -15.74 -21.44 -2.96
C GLY A 288 -16.37 -21.01 -4.28
N VAL A 289 -15.86 -19.96 -4.92
CA VAL A 289 -16.31 -19.53 -6.25
C VAL A 289 -15.33 -20.07 -7.30
N SER A 290 -15.80 -21.01 -8.11
CA SER A 290 -15.05 -21.52 -9.26
C SER A 290 -15.12 -20.55 -10.43
N LEU A 291 -14.01 -20.43 -11.13
CA LEU A 291 -13.85 -19.59 -12.29
C LEU A 291 -14.14 -20.39 -13.56
N THR A 292 -15.07 -19.90 -14.38
CA THR A 292 -15.33 -20.46 -15.71
C THR A 292 -14.76 -19.51 -16.76
N PHE A 293 -13.61 -19.86 -17.36
CA PHE A 293 -12.94 -19.06 -18.40
C PHE A 293 -12.89 -19.71 -19.77
N GLU A 294 -13.29 -20.98 -19.87
CA GLU A 294 -13.08 -21.76 -21.09
C GLU A 294 -13.78 -21.17 -22.31
N HIS A 295 -14.98 -20.59 -22.15
CA HIS A 295 -15.70 -20.01 -23.29
C HIS A 295 -15.00 -18.75 -23.82
N THR A 296 -14.41 -17.94 -22.95
CA THR A 296 -13.57 -16.80 -23.33
C THR A 296 -12.34 -17.28 -24.08
N MET A 297 -11.64 -18.30 -23.58
CA MET A 297 -10.47 -18.87 -24.25
C MET A 297 -10.80 -19.33 -25.67
N ARG A 298 -11.93 -20.00 -25.88
CA ARG A 298 -12.35 -20.49 -27.21
C ARG A 298 -12.73 -19.39 -28.21
N GLN A 299 -12.92 -18.15 -27.77
CA GLN A 299 -13.24 -17.03 -28.66
C GLN A 299 -12.02 -16.42 -29.35
N PHE A 300 -10.82 -16.78 -28.92
CA PHE A 300 -9.58 -16.22 -29.45
C PHE A 300 -8.64 -17.34 -29.89
N ASP A 301 -7.84 -17.05 -30.91
CA ASP A 301 -6.84 -17.98 -31.46
C ASP A 301 -5.57 -17.96 -30.59
N PHE A 302 -5.69 -18.46 -29.37
CA PHE A 302 -4.55 -18.65 -28.48
C PHE A 302 -3.64 -19.77 -28.99
N VAL A 303 -2.33 -19.61 -28.74
CA VAL A 303 -1.30 -20.55 -29.19
C VAL A 303 -0.36 -20.90 -28.05
N GLU A 304 0.14 -22.13 -28.02
CA GLU A 304 1.12 -22.56 -27.02
C GLU A 304 2.45 -21.81 -27.19
N TRP A 305 3.20 -21.71 -26.09
CA TRP A 305 4.54 -21.16 -26.10
C TRP A 305 5.50 -22.00 -26.94
N ASP A 306 6.20 -21.37 -27.87
CA ASP A 306 7.14 -22.04 -28.78
C ASP A 306 8.62 -21.85 -28.44
N GLY A 307 8.92 -21.14 -27.35
CA GLY A 307 10.29 -20.83 -26.94
C GLY A 307 11.00 -19.76 -27.77
N GLN A 308 10.37 -19.20 -28.80
CA GLN A 308 11.02 -18.26 -29.73
C GLN A 308 10.46 -16.84 -29.64
N ARG A 309 9.15 -16.68 -29.41
CA ARG A 309 8.46 -15.37 -29.51
C ARG A 309 8.70 -14.44 -28.32
N ARG A 310 8.95 -15.03 -27.15
CA ARG A 310 9.07 -14.33 -25.86
C ARG A 310 9.86 -15.17 -24.85
N PRO A 311 10.41 -14.55 -23.80
CA PRO A 311 11.11 -15.27 -22.73
C PRO A 311 10.23 -16.32 -22.03
N ARG A 312 10.89 -17.28 -21.37
CA ARG A 312 10.22 -18.28 -20.53
C ARG A 312 9.66 -17.64 -19.26
N THR A 313 10.48 -16.83 -18.59
CA THR A 313 10.17 -16.27 -17.28
C THR A 313 10.04 -14.75 -17.34
N VAL A 314 9.26 -14.17 -16.43
CA VAL A 314 9.19 -12.72 -16.22
C VAL A 314 9.46 -12.39 -14.75
N LYS A 315 10.26 -11.34 -14.54
CA LYS A 315 10.38 -10.74 -13.22
C LYS A 315 9.34 -9.63 -13.09
N LEU A 316 8.30 -9.87 -12.31
CA LEU A 316 7.29 -8.86 -12.01
C LEU A 316 7.69 -8.06 -10.78
N ASP A 317 7.77 -6.74 -10.96
CA ASP A 317 7.83 -5.78 -9.86
C ASP A 317 6.77 -4.71 -10.13
N PRO A 318 5.48 -5.00 -9.86
CA PRO A 318 4.42 -4.03 -10.09
C PRO A 318 4.56 -2.83 -9.15
N LYS A 319 5.42 -2.91 -8.13
CA LYS A 319 5.62 -1.88 -7.09
C LYS A 319 4.33 -1.45 -6.40
N ILE A 320 3.27 -2.25 -6.50
CA ILE A 320 2.02 -2.01 -5.79
C ILE A 320 2.19 -2.48 -4.36
N VAL A 321 1.88 -1.57 -3.48
CA VAL A 321 2.13 -1.71 -2.06
C VAL A 321 1.12 -2.63 -1.39
N ASN A 322 1.55 -3.38 -0.36
CA ASN A 322 0.75 -4.35 0.39
C ASN A 322 0.11 -5.49 -0.46
N LEU A 323 0.42 -5.57 -1.76
CA LEU A 323 0.14 -6.76 -2.57
C LEU A 323 1.24 -7.78 -2.32
N GLN A 324 0.99 -8.72 -1.42
CA GLN A 324 1.82 -9.92 -1.28
C GLN A 324 1.63 -10.80 -2.52
N LEU A 325 2.34 -10.47 -3.59
CA LEU A 325 2.60 -11.42 -4.65
C LEU A 325 3.74 -12.30 -4.14
N ASN A 326 3.50 -13.60 -3.97
CA ASN A 326 4.48 -14.59 -3.50
C ASN A 326 5.69 -14.78 -4.47
N SER A 327 6.13 -13.74 -5.18
CA SER A 327 7.11 -13.84 -6.25
C SER A 327 8.32 -12.93 -5.97
N SER A 328 9.15 -13.34 -5.00
CA SER A 328 10.58 -13.06 -5.09
C SER A 328 11.24 -13.88 -6.22
N GLU A 329 10.52 -14.88 -6.74
CA GLU A 329 10.91 -15.74 -7.86
C GLU A 329 10.32 -15.25 -9.19
N ASP A 330 11.08 -15.42 -10.27
CA ASP A 330 10.59 -15.15 -11.62
C ASP A 330 9.39 -16.06 -11.94
N ILE A 331 8.33 -15.50 -12.52
CA ILE A 331 7.15 -16.27 -12.91
C ILE A 331 7.48 -17.05 -14.18
N ASP A 332 7.39 -18.38 -14.10
CA ASP A 332 7.50 -19.24 -15.28
C ASP A 332 6.19 -19.23 -16.08
N CYS A 333 6.28 -18.72 -17.31
CA CYS A 333 5.18 -18.63 -18.24
C CYS A 333 5.25 -19.72 -19.33
N SER A 334 6.03 -20.80 -19.18
CA SER A 334 6.16 -21.84 -20.22
C SER A 334 4.84 -22.52 -20.57
N GLU A 335 3.96 -22.71 -19.58
CA GLU A 335 2.67 -23.39 -19.74
C GLU A 335 1.51 -22.43 -20.04
N TRP A 336 1.80 -21.16 -20.32
CA TRP A 336 0.78 -20.15 -20.58
C TRP A 336 0.45 -20.09 -22.07
N MET A 337 -0.78 -19.70 -22.37
CA MET A 337 -1.26 -19.54 -23.73
C MET A 337 -0.97 -18.12 -24.23
N ASP A 338 -0.42 -18.01 -25.43
CA ASP A 338 0.01 -16.75 -26.02
C ASP A 338 -1.02 -16.20 -27.02
N ILE A 339 -1.09 -14.87 -27.13
CA ILE A 339 -1.91 -14.15 -28.11
C ILE A 339 -1.18 -12.90 -28.58
N GLN A 340 -1.33 -12.56 -29.86
CA GLN A 340 -0.75 -11.34 -30.44
C GLN A 340 -1.83 -10.31 -30.75
N GLN A 341 -1.47 -9.03 -30.62
CA GLN A 341 -2.27 -7.94 -31.15
C GLN A 341 -2.47 -8.02 -32.68
N ASP A 342 -3.57 -7.45 -33.14
CA ASP A 342 -3.93 -7.42 -34.56
C ASP A 342 -2.97 -6.55 -35.38
N GLY A 343 -2.68 -7.01 -36.61
CA GLY A 343 -1.74 -6.34 -37.52
C GLY A 343 -0.27 -6.44 -37.09
N GLY A 344 0.06 -7.39 -36.21
CA GLY A 344 1.39 -7.51 -35.61
C GLY A 344 1.58 -6.50 -34.46
N GLY A 345 2.33 -6.87 -33.43
CA GLY A 345 2.52 -6.02 -32.25
C GLY A 345 2.94 -6.82 -31.03
N LYS A 346 2.59 -6.29 -29.86
CA LYS A 346 2.91 -6.93 -28.58
C LYS A 346 2.27 -8.30 -28.46
N TRP A 347 2.94 -9.16 -27.72
CA TRP A 347 2.42 -10.45 -27.30
C TRP A 347 1.89 -10.33 -25.87
N ALA A 348 0.92 -11.17 -25.55
CA ALA A 348 0.51 -11.41 -24.18
C ALA A 348 0.38 -12.91 -23.93
N SER A 349 0.57 -13.30 -22.68
CA SER A 349 0.33 -14.65 -22.20
C SER A 349 -0.81 -14.64 -21.20
N ILE A 350 -1.64 -15.67 -21.25
CA ILE A 350 -2.73 -15.89 -20.30
C ILE A 350 -2.65 -17.29 -19.71
N ILE A 351 -2.94 -17.37 -18.42
CA ILE A 351 -3.24 -18.63 -17.75
C ILE A 351 -4.52 -18.46 -16.95
N SER A 352 -5.31 -19.52 -16.89
CA SER A 352 -6.50 -19.61 -16.04
C SER A 352 -6.48 -20.92 -15.27
N SER A 353 -6.83 -20.86 -14.00
CA SER A 353 -7.12 -21.99 -13.13
C SER A 353 -8.54 -21.87 -12.57
N GLU A 354 -8.96 -22.80 -11.72
CA GLU A 354 -10.26 -22.74 -11.07
C GLU A 354 -10.48 -21.50 -10.20
N THR A 355 -9.41 -20.82 -9.77
CA THR A 355 -9.51 -19.68 -8.82
C THR A 355 -8.69 -18.46 -9.20
N ASP A 356 -7.92 -18.49 -10.30
CA ASP A 356 -7.01 -17.42 -10.69
C ASP A 356 -6.97 -17.27 -12.22
N ILE A 357 -6.98 -16.03 -12.73
CA ILE A 357 -6.64 -15.68 -14.12
C ILE A 357 -5.51 -14.67 -14.07
N ARG A 358 -4.50 -14.86 -14.93
CA ARG A 358 -3.45 -13.87 -15.14
C ARG A 358 -3.26 -13.59 -16.61
N PHE A 359 -3.15 -12.32 -16.97
CA PHE A 359 -2.88 -11.83 -18.30
C PHE A 359 -1.66 -10.92 -18.25
N LEU A 360 -0.56 -11.34 -18.88
CA LEU A 360 0.74 -10.68 -18.87
C LEU A 360 1.07 -10.20 -20.28
N VAL A 361 1.50 -8.96 -20.41
CA VAL A 361 1.92 -8.36 -21.70
C VAL A 361 3.44 -8.32 -21.77
N TRP A 362 3.97 -8.75 -22.92
CA TRP A 362 5.39 -8.72 -23.24
C TRP A 362 5.71 -7.52 -24.12
N ASP A 363 6.76 -6.78 -23.75
CA ASP A 363 7.25 -5.61 -24.49
C ASP A 363 8.20 -5.98 -25.63
#